data_AF-A0A1M5I7B8-F1
#
_entry.id   AF-A0A1M5I7B8-F1
#
_cell.length_a   1.000
_cell.length_b   1.000
_cell.length_c   1.000
_cell.angle_alpha   90.00
_cell.angle_beta   90.00
_cell.angle_gamma   90.00
#
_symmetry.space_group_name_H-M   'P 1'
#
loop_
_entity.id
_entity.type
_entity.pdbx_description
1 polymer ?
#
loop_
_entity_poly.entity_id
_entity_poly.type
_entity_poly.pdbx_seq_one_letter_code
_entity_poly.pdbx_strand_id
1 'polypeptide(L)'
;MESIIPIIDSNVNFTPLVFYRDFLKKLANFYRENPTEEIAFRLFGNGDDDIYNSSYRIDPIALPLLLSILEQLSKFHKNPLRLFLNNNHATSSALEFLYRANFFKTAGDRDYYNQYGNSIISYKEEYLGAFKGKEIRKDHLIRSYRKDDYSNIDFQINDDILLRDQINSLTSYYVQDHFRELLYDNPNTVDYQNTYIDILSELITNGVMHSGSTTYAMMFVDKFRTKFSISDNGIGLKKSLEAKITFPFYYKKDDFKNSISHKKTDFSSYYVENLLDIFEALYYSSLKEREGILDLMLNVVINSNGYFRLHTENCQIIISNRFKYIAKLHEIRQQILNVHNINEISNMEQSDFKNSISQYKKLIMEVFENMFNTAIDYYTEETKFSSIRFFNVKFKGVHIEVEIPNT
;
A
#
# COMPACT_ATOMS: atom_id res chain seq x y z
N MET A 1 8.53 16.44 30.27
CA MET A 1 7.16 15.90 30.14
C MET A 1 7.20 14.99 28.94
N GLU A 2 6.80 13.72 29.05
CA GLU A 2 6.64 12.87 27.85
C GLU A 2 5.66 13.58 26.90
N SER A 3 6.10 13.94 25.70
CA SER A 3 5.23 14.55 24.71
C SER A 3 4.34 13.46 24.12
N ILE A 4 3.06 13.48 24.48
CA ILE A 4 2.07 12.50 24.03
C ILE A 4 1.36 13.02 22.79
N ILE A 5 1.46 12.30 21.66
CA ILE A 5 0.84 12.68 20.40
C ILE A 5 -0.50 11.96 20.22
N PRO A 6 -1.61 12.66 19.91
CA PRO A 6 -2.85 12.01 19.54
C PRO A 6 -2.79 11.39 18.14
N ILE A 7 -3.27 10.15 18.01
CA ILE A 7 -3.43 9.48 16.71
C ILE A 7 -4.71 10.00 16.03
N ILE A 8 -5.86 9.91 16.69
CA ILE A 8 -7.15 10.35 16.16
C ILE A 8 -7.58 11.63 16.85
N ASP A 9 -7.63 12.73 16.10
CA ASP A 9 -8.11 14.02 16.60
C ASP A 9 -9.65 14.01 16.73
N SER A 10 -10.16 14.80 17.67
CA SER A 10 -11.60 14.93 17.89
C SER A 10 -12.27 15.57 16.67
N ASN A 11 -13.41 15.02 16.26
CA ASN A 11 -14.25 15.53 15.17
C ASN A 11 -13.57 15.52 13.79
N VAL A 12 -12.47 14.78 13.64
CA VAL A 12 -11.77 14.55 12.37
C VAL A 12 -11.82 13.06 12.03
N ASN A 13 -12.22 12.72 10.81
CA ASN A 13 -12.12 11.33 10.34
C ASN A 13 -10.67 11.02 9.94
N PHE A 14 -10.06 10.05 10.61
CA PHE A 14 -8.70 9.61 10.31
C PHE A 14 -8.67 8.82 9.00
N THR A 15 -8.34 9.51 7.91
CA THR A 15 -8.20 8.94 6.55
C THR A 15 -6.72 8.90 6.16
N PRO A 16 -6.34 8.18 5.08
CA PRO A 16 -4.97 8.23 4.56
C PRO A 16 -4.50 9.66 4.25
N LEU A 17 -5.38 10.55 3.77
CA LEU A 17 -5.03 11.94 3.53
C LEU A 17 -4.68 12.68 4.84
N VAL A 18 -5.47 12.47 5.90
CA VAL A 18 -5.19 13.05 7.24
C VAL A 18 -3.91 12.47 7.83
N PHE A 19 -3.65 11.17 7.60
CA PHE A 19 -2.40 10.53 7.98
C PHE A 19 -1.18 11.26 7.39
N TYR A 20 -1.14 11.44 6.07
CA TYR A 20 -0.01 12.07 5.39
C TYR A 20 0.11 13.57 5.65
N ARG A 21 -1.01 14.29 5.65
CA ARG A 21 -1.02 15.76 5.78
C ARG A 21 -0.76 16.21 7.22
N ASP A 22 -1.37 15.54 8.18
CA ASP A 22 -1.48 16.04 9.56
C ASP A 22 -0.68 15.13 10.52
N PHE A 23 -0.98 13.83 10.58
CA PHE A 23 -0.39 12.94 11.58
C PHE A 23 1.13 12.78 11.38
N LEU A 24 1.58 12.43 10.18
CA LEU A 24 3.02 12.33 9.89
C LEU A 24 3.76 13.66 10.10
N LYS A 25 3.09 14.80 9.87
CA LYS A 25 3.66 16.12 10.16
C LYS A 25 3.87 16.34 11.65
N LYS A 26 2.91 15.92 12.50
CA LYS A 26 3.07 15.94 13.96
C LYS A 26 4.26 15.09 14.40
N LEU A 27 4.38 13.87 13.87
CA LEU A 27 5.52 12.98 14.15
C LEU A 27 6.85 13.62 13.73
N ALA A 28 6.93 14.15 12.51
CA ALA A 28 8.14 14.77 12.00
C ALA A 28 8.56 15.99 12.83
N ASN A 29 7.59 16.81 13.26
CA ASN A 29 7.87 17.95 14.14
C ASN A 29 8.37 17.49 15.51
N PHE A 30 7.73 16.47 16.10
CA PHE A 30 8.17 15.90 17.37
C PHE A 30 9.63 15.47 17.35
N TYR A 31 10.06 14.72 16.34
CA TYR A 31 11.46 14.26 16.25
C TYR A 31 12.45 15.36 15.83
N ARG A 32 12.00 16.44 15.19
CA ARG A 32 12.86 17.62 14.97
C ARG A 32 13.16 18.34 16.29
N GLU A 33 12.17 18.40 17.17
CA GLU A 33 12.27 19.07 18.47
C GLU A 33 12.91 18.14 19.53
N ASN A 34 12.65 16.83 19.44
CA ASN A 34 13.04 15.81 20.42
C ASN A 34 13.67 14.57 19.73
N PRO A 35 14.88 14.67 19.14
CA PRO A 35 15.43 13.63 18.26
C PRO A 35 15.66 12.27 18.91
N THR A 36 15.84 12.24 20.22
CA THR A 36 16.18 11.04 21.00
C THR A 36 15.07 10.60 21.94
N GLU A 37 13.99 11.38 22.06
CA GLU A 37 12.92 11.04 23.00
C GLU A 37 12.05 9.92 22.44
N GLU A 38 11.67 9.00 23.34
CA GLU A 38 10.68 7.99 23.02
C GLU A 38 9.31 8.65 22.91
N ILE A 39 8.63 8.40 21.79
CA ILE A 39 7.30 8.93 21.54
C ILE A 39 6.26 8.08 22.26
N ALA A 40 5.30 8.74 22.89
CA ALA A 40 4.10 8.08 23.41
C ALA A 40 2.87 8.57 22.68
N PHE A 41 1.88 7.69 22.52
CA PHE A 41 0.65 7.99 21.81
C PHE A 41 -0.54 7.95 22.76
N ARG A 42 -1.49 8.86 22.55
CA ARG A 42 -2.87 8.65 22.97
C ARG A 42 -3.69 8.33 21.74
N LEU A 43 -4.54 7.32 21.81
CA LEU A 43 -5.37 6.95 20.66
C LEU A 43 -6.32 8.08 20.27
N PHE A 44 -6.86 8.81 21.27
CA PHE A 44 -7.89 9.83 21.10
C PHE A 44 -7.45 11.19 21.64
N GLY A 45 -7.67 12.25 20.86
CA GLY A 45 -7.18 13.61 21.17
C GLY A 45 -7.76 14.30 22.41
N ASN A 46 -9.01 14.03 22.79
CA ASN A 46 -9.67 14.63 23.94
C ASN A 46 -10.08 13.58 24.98
N GLY A 47 -9.57 12.34 24.86
CA GLY A 47 -9.73 11.23 25.80
C GLY A 47 -10.98 11.31 26.69
N ASP A 48 -10.74 11.61 27.97
CA ASP A 48 -11.77 11.81 29.00
C ASP A 48 -12.11 13.29 29.26
N ASP A 49 -11.40 14.24 28.63
CA ASP A 49 -11.53 15.68 28.87
C ASP A 49 -12.82 16.25 28.25
N ASP A 50 -13.32 15.68 27.15
CA ASP A 50 -14.53 16.15 26.45
C ASP A 50 -15.35 15.00 25.84
N ILE A 51 -15.94 14.20 26.71
CA ILE A 51 -16.65 12.95 26.38
C ILE A 51 -17.95 13.19 25.60
N TYR A 52 -18.58 14.36 25.74
CA TYR A 52 -19.91 14.60 25.15
C TYR A 52 -19.86 15.30 23.78
N ASN A 53 -18.82 16.10 23.50
CA ASN A 53 -18.71 16.84 22.24
C ASN A 53 -17.68 16.25 21.26
N SER A 54 -16.98 15.18 21.66
CA SER A 54 -15.98 14.53 20.82
C SER A 54 -16.55 13.32 20.09
N SER A 55 -16.26 13.23 18.79
CA SER A 55 -16.51 12.05 17.96
C SER A 55 -15.22 11.60 17.27
N TYR A 56 -14.92 10.30 17.33
CA TYR A 56 -13.74 9.71 16.71
C TYR A 56 -14.12 8.72 15.62
N ARG A 57 -13.49 8.83 14.45
CA ARG A 57 -13.71 7.94 13.30
C ARG A 57 -12.39 7.66 12.62
N ILE A 58 -12.25 6.45 12.11
CA ILE A 58 -11.11 6.02 11.31
C ILE A 58 -11.61 5.30 10.06
N ASP A 59 -11.05 5.64 8.91
CA ASP A 59 -11.29 4.89 7.68
C ASP A 59 -10.52 3.56 7.76
N PRO A 60 -11.17 2.40 7.57
CA PRO A 60 -10.51 1.09 7.67
C PRO A 60 -9.20 0.99 6.86
N ILE A 61 -9.16 1.60 5.67
CA ILE A 61 -7.96 1.58 4.81
C ILE A 61 -6.78 2.40 5.34
N ALA A 62 -6.95 3.19 6.40
CA ALA A 62 -5.84 3.86 7.08
C ALA A 62 -5.10 2.94 8.07
N LEU A 63 -5.65 1.77 8.41
CA LEU A 63 -5.06 0.89 9.42
C LEU A 63 -3.74 0.24 8.98
N PRO A 64 -3.59 -0.28 7.74
CA PRO A 64 -2.30 -0.78 7.27
C PRO A 64 -1.20 0.29 7.35
N LEU A 65 -1.50 1.54 6.96
CA LEU A 65 -0.58 2.67 7.07
C LEU A 65 -0.15 2.95 8.51
N LEU A 66 -1.14 3.01 9.41
CA LEU A 66 -0.90 3.29 10.81
C LEU A 66 0.01 2.22 11.42
N LEU A 67 -0.23 0.95 11.13
CA LEU A 67 0.64 -0.15 11.58
C LEU A 67 2.04 -0.05 10.99
N SER A 68 2.17 0.25 9.69
CA SER A 68 3.48 0.41 9.06
C SER A 68 4.31 1.48 9.75
N ILE A 69 3.76 2.67 10.03
CA ILE A 69 4.54 3.72 10.70
C ILE A 69 4.83 3.38 12.16
N LEU A 70 3.86 2.81 12.90
CA LEU A 70 4.08 2.43 14.29
C LEU A 70 5.19 1.37 14.40
N GLU A 71 5.24 0.41 13.49
CA GLU A 71 6.30 -0.59 13.49
C GLU A 71 7.67 0.03 13.13
N GLN A 72 7.73 1.01 12.22
CA GLN A 72 8.99 1.73 11.94
C GLN A 72 9.51 2.44 13.19
N LEU A 73 8.62 3.13 13.91
CA LEU A 73 8.96 3.85 15.12
C LEU A 73 9.33 2.89 16.26
N SER A 74 8.62 1.76 16.41
CA SER A 74 8.96 0.73 17.39
C SER A 74 10.34 0.12 17.10
N LYS A 75 10.66 -0.20 15.84
CA LYS A 75 12.00 -0.66 15.43
C LYS A 75 13.09 0.38 15.66
N PHE A 76 12.79 1.66 15.41
CA PHE A 76 13.69 2.77 15.67
C PHE A 76 14.03 2.89 17.17
N HIS A 77 13.02 2.80 18.03
CA HIS A 77 13.18 2.85 19.49
C HIS A 77 13.61 1.52 20.11
N LYS A 78 13.57 0.43 19.35
CA LYS A 78 13.83 -0.95 19.77
C LYS A 78 12.93 -1.43 20.92
N ASN A 79 11.74 -0.83 21.05
CA ASN A 79 10.76 -1.13 22.09
C ASN A 79 9.33 -0.96 21.55
N PRO A 80 8.33 -1.64 22.14
CA PRO A 80 6.92 -1.37 21.86
C PRO A 80 6.54 0.06 22.25
N LEU A 81 5.80 0.76 21.40
CA LEU A 81 5.38 2.14 21.63
C LEU A 81 4.24 2.19 22.65
N ARG A 82 4.32 3.09 23.62
CA ARG A 82 3.24 3.27 24.59
C ARG A 82 2.00 3.87 23.93
N LEU A 83 0.86 3.19 24.06
CA LEU A 83 -0.43 3.65 23.58
C LEU A 83 -1.42 3.76 24.74
N PHE A 84 -1.80 4.99 25.08
CA PHE A 84 -2.84 5.30 26.04
C PHE A 84 -4.23 5.18 25.39
N LEU A 85 -5.11 4.46 26.07
CA LEU A 85 -6.49 4.18 25.65
C LEU A 85 -7.47 4.80 26.64
N ASN A 86 -8.66 5.14 26.14
CA ASN A 86 -9.81 5.54 26.93
C ASN A 86 -11.03 4.83 26.33
N ASN A 87 -11.90 4.26 27.16
CA ASN A 87 -13.14 3.61 26.74
C ASN A 87 -14.33 4.27 27.43
N ASN A 88 -14.88 5.27 26.75
CA ASN A 88 -16.01 6.07 27.23
C ASN A 88 -17.02 6.27 26.08
N HIS A 89 -18.08 7.05 26.32
CA HIS A 89 -19.14 7.25 25.33
C HIS A 89 -18.64 7.79 23.98
N ALA A 90 -17.63 8.67 23.95
CA ALA A 90 -17.07 9.21 22.70
C ALA A 90 -16.17 8.22 21.96
N THR A 91 -15.41 7.41 22.70
CA THR A 91 -14.31 6.60 22.13
C THR A 91 -14.69 5.15 21.85
N SER A 92 -15.71 4.62 22.55
CA SER A 92 -16.02 3.19 22.56
C SER A 92 -16.27 2.62 21.18
N SER A 93 -16.99 3.33 20.30
CA SER A 93 -17.27 2.83 18.94
C SER A 93 -16.02 2.69 18.07
N ALA A 94 -15.09 3.65 18.13
CA ALA A 94 -13.84 3.58 17.37
C ALA A 94 -12.91 2.50 17.95
N LEU A 95 -12.86 2.40 19.28
CA LEU A 95 -12.07 1.38 19.98
C LEU A 95 -12.58 -0.04 19.68
N GLU A 96 -13.90 -0.21 19.70
CA GLU A 96 -14.58 -1.45 19.33
C GLU A 96 -14.26 -1.85 17.89
N PHE A 97 -14.32 -0.91 16.95
CA PHE A 97 -13.97 -1.17 15.56
C PHE A 97 -12.51 -1.66 15.43
N LEU A 98 -11.55 -0.96 16.05
CA LEU A 98 -10.13 -1.36 16.02
C LEU A 98 -9.90 -2.74 16.64
N TYR A 99 -10.57 -3.03 17.76
CA TYR A 99 -10.52 -4.34 18.40
C TYR A 99 -11.03 -5.44 17.49
N ARG A 100 -12.23 -5.26 16.93
CA ARG A 100 -12.86 -6.25 16.06
C ARG A 100 -12.11 -6.39 14.72
N ALA A 101 -11.47 -5.33 14.21
CA ALA A 101 -10.67 -5.32 12.98
C ALA A 101 -9.27 -5.95 13.15
N ASN A 102 -9.00 -6.58 14.30
CA ASN A 102 -7.73 -7.23 14.62
C ASN A 102 -6.55 -6.28 14.87
N PHE A 103 -6.76 -4.96 14.96
CA PHE A 103 -5.66 -3.97 15.11
C PHE A 103 -4.81 -4.24 16.35
N PHE A 104 -5.43 -4.38 17.52
CA PHE A 104 -4.74 -4.58 18.79
C PHE A 104 -4.02 -5.93 18.89
N LYS A 105 -4.57 -6.97 18.26
CA LYS A 105 -3.93 -8.29 18.18
C LYS A 105 -2.74 -8.28 17.22
N THR A 106 -2.86 -7.62 16.07
CA THR A 106 -1.75 -7.48 15.12
C THR A 106 -0.62 -6.63 15.70
N ALA A 107 -0.95 -5.52 16.36
CA ALA A 107 0.03 -4.57 16.87
C ALA A 107 0.59 -4.91 18.27
N GLY A 108 -0.18 -5.61 19.10
CA GLY A 108 0.20 -5.95 20.47
C GLY A 108 1.17 -7.13 20.57
N ASP A 109 1.32 -7.63 21.79
CA ASP A 109 2.12 -8.80 22.12
C ASP A 109 1.37 -10.12 21.83
N ARG A 110 1.83 -11.24 22.40
CA ARG A 110 1.18 -12.55 22.26
C ARG A 110 -0.28 -12.48 22.70
N ASP A 111 -1.16 -13.07 21.91
CA ASP A 111 -2.55 -13.28 22.34
C ASP A 111 -2.66 -14.39 23.40
N TYR A 112 -3.86 -14.54 23.98
CA TYR A 112 -4.19 -15.59 24.95
C TYR A 112 -3.89 -17.03 24.45
N TYR A 113 -3.86 -17.24 23.13
CA TYR A 113 -3.54 -18.52 22.50
C TYR A 113 -2.06 -18.66 22.11
N ASN A 114 -1.17 -17.79 22.61
CA ASN A 114 0.24 -17.71 22.25
C ASN A 114 0.50 -17.48 20.75
N GLN A 115 -0.46 -16.92 20.01
CA GLN A 115 -0.22 -16.43 18.66
C GLN A 115 0.58 -15.12 18.75
N TYR A 116 1.68 -15.06 18.01
CA TYR A 116 2.63 -13.95 18.07
C TYR A 116 2.07 -12.70 17.38
N GLY A 117 1.63 -11.70 18.16
CA GLY A 117 1.53 -10.31 17.70
C GLY A 117 2.91 -9.72 17.40
N ASN A 118 2.96 -8.51 16.84
CA ASN A 118 4.21 -7.90 16.36
C ASN A 118 4.97 -7.10 17.43
N SER A 119 4.47 -7.02 18.67
CA SER A 119 5.07 -6.25 19.77
C SER A 119 5.39 -4.80 19.38
N ILE A 120 4.49 -4.19 18.60
CA ILE A 120 4.64 -2.82 18.06
C ILE A 120 4.18 -1.78 19.08
N ILE A 121 3.10 -2.08 19.80
CA ILE A 121 2.50 -1.20 20.81
C ILE A 121 2.32 -1.91 22.14
N SER A 122 2.44 -1.16 23.23
CA SER A 122 2.07 -1.58 24.58
C SER A 122 0.90 -0.73 25.07
N TYR A 123 -0.15 -1.39 25.56
CA TYR A 123 -1.36 -0.75 26.07
C TYR A 123 -1.95 -1.58 27.20
N LYS A 124 -2.87 -0.99 27.96
CA LYS A 124 -3.60 -1.70 29.02
C LYS A 124 -4.85 -2.37 28.44
N GLU A 125 -4.91 -3.70 28.50
CA GLU A 125 -6.04 -4.48 27.97
C GLU A 125 -7.37 -4.20 28.66
N GLU A 126 -7.36 -3.68 29.89
CA GLU A 126 -8.56 -3.33 30.66
C GLU A 126 -9.49 -2.33 29.95
N TYR A 127 -8.96 -1.55 29.01
CA TYR A 127 -9.74 -0.62 28.19
C TYR A 127 -10.45 -1.32 27.01
N LEU A 128 -10.05 -2.54 26.65
CA LEU A 128 -10.61 -3.31 25.52
C LEU A 128 -11.72 -4.24 26.00
N GLY A 129 -12.95 -3.74 26.07
CA GLY A 129 -14.08 -4.55 26.50
C GLY A 129 -15.38 -3.77 26.68
N ALA A 130 -16.42 -4.48 27.14
CA ALA A 130 -17.77 -3.95 27.34
C ALA A 130 -18.39 -3.30 26.09
N PHE A 131 -17.96 -3.74 24.92
CA PHE A 131 -18.45 -3.28 23.62
C PHE A 131 -19.90 -3.70 23.41
N LYS A 132 -20.73 -2.76 22.94
CA LYS A 132 -22.18 -2.96 22.71
C LYS A 132 -22.56 -2.89 21.23
N GLY A 133 -21.62 -2.53 20.35
CA GLY A 133 -21.85 -2.40 18.93
C GLY A 133 -22.04 -3.74 18.22
N LYS A 134 -22.29 -3.65 16.93
CA LYS A 134 -22.48 -4.82 16.06
C LYS A 134 -21.14 -5.47 15.75
N GLU A 135 -21.16 -6.79 15.55
CA GLU A 135 -20.05 -7.50 14.94
C GLU A 135 -19.73 -6.94 13.55
N ILE A 136 -18.45 -6.71 13.29
CA ILE A 136 -17.98 -6.54 11.92
C ILE A 136 -17.86 -7.93 11.29
N ARG A 137 -17.90 -7.99 9.96
CA ARG A 137 -17.69 -9.25 9.25
C ARG A 137 -16.30 -9.83 9.57
N LYS A 138 -16.24 -11.15 9.74
CA LYS A 138 -15.00 -11.90 10.03
C LYS A 138 -13.89 -11.70 9.00
N ASP A 139 -14.24 -11.23 7.79
CA ASP A 139 -13.28 -11.01 6.71
C ASP A 139 -12.71 -9.57 6.73
N HIS A 140 -13.38 -8.63 7.41
CA HIS A 140 -12.96 -7.22 7.56
C HIS A 140 -11.86 -7.06 8.62
N LEU A 141 -10.78 -7.82 8.46
CA LEU A 141 -9.66 -7.87 9.41
C LEU A 141 -8.40 -7.38 8.74
N ILE A 142 -7.55 -6.74 9.53
CA ILE A 142 -6.18 -6.46 9.12
C ILE A 142 -5.40 -7.77 9.08
N ARG A 143 -4.67 -7.98 7.99
CA ARG A 143 -3.74 -9.09 7.78
C ARG A 143 -2.32 -8.57 7.84
N SER A 144 -1.42 -9.38 8.41
CA SER A 144 0.01 -9.11 8.49
C SER A 144 0.71 -10.28 7.80
N TYR A 145 1.63 -9.97 6.90
CA TYR A 145 2.46 -10.94 6.19
C TYR A 145 3.93 -10.62 6.49
N ARG A 146 4.60 -11.54 7.16
CA ARG A 146 5.98 -11.42 7.63
C ARG A 146 6.80 -12.55 7.04
N LYS A 147 8.11 -12.35 7.02
CA LYS A 147 9.09 -13.40 6.69
C LYS A 147 8.87 -14.68 7.52
N ASP A 148 8.58 -14.51 8.81
CA ASP A 148 8.38 -15.62 9.76
C ASP A 148 7.13 -16.46 9.49
N ASP A 149 6.16 -15.93 8.74
CA ASP A 149 4.95 -16.66 8.35
C ASP A 149 5.23 -17.69 7.23
N TYR A 150 6.45 -17.68 6.68
CA TYR A 150 6.96 -18.59 5.65
C TYR A 150 8.12 -19.44 6.18
N SER A 151 7.99 -19.99 7.39
CA SER A 151 9.06 -20.68 8.12
C SER A 151 9.74 -21.85 7.37
N ASN A 152 9.07 -22.43 6.38
CA ASN A 152 9.59 -23.56 5.59
C ASN A 152 10.34 -23.12 4.33
N ILE A 153 10.45 -21.81 4.06
CA ILE A 153 11.13 -21.26 2.90
C ILE A 153 12.49 -20.70 3.33
N ASP A 154 13.55 -21.08 2.61
CA ASP A 154 14.87 -20.51 2.80
C ASP A 154 15.00 -19.19 2.03
N PHE A 155 14.97 -18.07 2.76
CA PHE A 155 15.17 -16.73 2.18
C PHE A 155 16.62 -16.42 1.80
N GLN A 156 17.56 -17.34 1.99
CA GLN A 156 18.96 -17.21 1.55
C GLN A 156 19.22 -17.84 0.17
N ILE A 157 18.18 -18.35 -0.50
CA ILE A 157 18.29 -18.84 -1.88
C ILE A 157 18.76 -17.70 -2.79
N ASN A 158 19.84 -17.94 -3.54
CA ASN A 158 20.42 -16.96 -4.48
C ASN A 158 19.58 -16.76 -5.76
N ASP A 159 18.65 -17.67 -6.04
CA ASP A 159 17.72 -17.57 -7.15
C ASP A 159 16.47 -16.78 -6.72
N ASP A 160 16.48 -15.48 -7.02
CA ASP A 160 15.38 -14.56 -6.74
C ASP A 160 14.04 -15.02 -7.33
N ILE A 161 14.05 -15.69 -8.49
CA ILE A 161 12.82 -16.14 -9.16
C ILE A 161 12.24 -17.32 -8.39
N LEU A 162 13.07 -18.32 -8.08
CA LEU A 162 12.65 -19.49 -7.31
C LEU A 162 12.12 -19.11 -5.93
N LEU A 163 12.85 -18.24 -5.21
CA LEU A 163 12.43 -17.76 -3.89
C LEU A 163 11.07 -17.06 -3.97
N ARG A 164 10.90 -16.18 -4.96
CA ARG A 164 9.65 -15.46 -5.19
C ARG A 164 8.50 -16.41 -5.48
N ASP A 165 8.69 -17.41 -6.33
CA ASP A 165 7.62 -18.35 -6.70
C ASP A 165 7.19 -19.22 -5.52
N GLN A 166 8.13 -19.64 -4.67
CA GLN A 166 7.83 -20.36 -3.42
C GLN A 166 7.00 -19.51 -2.45
N ILE A 167 7.39 -18.25 -2.23
CA ILE A 167 6.65 -17.34 -1.35
C ILE A 167 5.27 -17.05 -1.95
N ASN A 168 5.20 -16.69 -3.23
CA ASN A 168 3.96 -16.35 -3.92
C ASN A 168 2.93 -17.49 -3.85
N SER A 169 3.36 -18.74 -4.03
CA SER A 169 2.48 -19.91 -3.91
C SER A 169 1.75 -19.99 -2.55
N LEU A 170 2.47 -19.78 -1.45
CA LEU A 170 1.87 -19.74 -0.10
C LEU A 170 1.05 -18.45 0.11
N THR A 171 1.54 -17.30 -0.36
CA THR A 171 0.82 -16.03 -0.28
C THR A 171 -0.53 -16.13 -0.97
N SER A 172 -0.62 -16.78 -2.13
CA SER A 172 -1.87 -16.96 -2.89
C SER A 172 -2.91 -17.76 -2.14
N TYR A 173 -2.50 -18.80 -1.41
CA TYR A 173 -3.40 -19.51 -0.52
C TYR A 173 -3.95 -18.60 0.59
N TYR A 174 -3.09 -17.82 1.25
CA TYR A 174 -3.52 -16.89 2.30
C TYR A 174 -4.41 -15.76 1.77
N VAL A 175 -4.06 -15.15 0.65
CA VAL A 175 -4.83 -14.07 0.01
C VAL A 175 -6.21 -14.57 -0.40
N GLN A 176 -6.29 -15.79 -0.94
CA GLN A 176 -7.57 -16.41 -1.26
C GLN A 176 -8.43 -16.60 -0.02
N ASP A 177 -7.89 -17.18 1.06
CA ASP A 177 -8.63 -17.33 2.33
C ASP A 177 -9.09 -15.98 2.90
N HIS A 178 -8.23 -14.96 2.83
CA HIS A 178 -8.49 -13.67 3.45
C HIS A 178 -9.45 -12.76 2.69
N PHE A 179 -9.44 -12.78 1.35
CA PHE A 179 -10.08 -11.75 0.53
C PHE A 179 -11.08 -12.26 -0.51
N ARG A 180 -11.15 -13.58 -0.77
CA ARG A 180 -12.03 -14.13 -1.81
C ARG A 180 -13.49 -13.72 -1.61
N GLU A 181 -14.04 -13.91 -0.42
CA GLU A 181 -15.45 -13.58 -0.13
C GLU A 181 -15.75 -12.08 -0.33
N LEU A 182 -14.82 -11.20 0.04
CA LEU A 182 -14.98 -9.75 -0.12
C LEU A 182 -14.92 -9.30 -1.59
N LEU A 183 -14.11 -9.98 -2.40
CA LEU A 183 -14.06 -9.78 -3.85
C LEU A 183 -15.31 -10.34 -4.55
N TYR A 184 -15.94 -11.37 -3.97
CA TYR A 184 -17.18 -11.93 -4.51
C TYR A 184 -18.38 -10.98 -4.31
N ASP A 185 -18.40 -10.24 -3.19
CA ASP A 185 -19.51 -9.35 -2.84
C ASP A 185 -19.69 -8.14 -3.78
N ASN A 186 -18.68 -7.80 -4.56
CA ASN A 186 -18.71 -6.66 -5.46
C ASN A 186 -18.87 -7.13 -6.93
N PRO A 187 -19.96 -6.73 -7.62
CA PRO A 187 -20.19 -7.09 -9.02
C PRO A 187 -19.06 -6.68 -9.98
N ASN A 188 -18.30 -5.64 -9.64
CA ASN A 188 -17.20 -5.15 -10.47
C ASN A 188 -15.88 -5.92 -10.25
N THR A 189 -15.84 -6.86 -9.30
CA THR A 189 -14.66 -7.69 -9.02
C THR A 189 -14.91 -9.18 -9.15
N VAL A 190 -16.17 -9.63 -9.15
CA VAL A 190 -16.54 -11.06 -9.16
C VAL A 190 -15.97 -11.80 -10.37
N ASP A 191 -16.06 -11.22 -11.57
CA ASP A 191 -15.58 -11.84 -12.82
C ASP A 191 -14.05 -11.89 -12.92
N TYR A 192 -13.36 -11.07 -12.12
CA TYR A 192 -11.90 -10.92 -12.10
C TYR A 192 -11.28 -11.37 -10.78
N GLN A 193 -12.02 -12.14 -9.97
CA GLN A 193 -11.62 -12.48 -8.60
C GLN A 193 -10.24 -13.16 -8.54
N ASN A 194 -9.99 -14.14 -9.43
CA ASN A 194 -8.70 -14.84 -9.48
C ASN A 194 -7.57 -13.89 -9.89
N THR A 195 -7.79 -13.03 -10.88
CA THR A 195 -6.85 -11.98 -11.29
C THR A 195 -6.50 -11.06 -10.13
N TYR A 196 -7.50 -10.63 -9.34
CA TYR A 196 -7.24 -9.85 -8.12
C TYR A 196 -6.40 -10.65 -7.12
N ILE A 197 -6.75 -11.90 -6.84
CA ILE A 197 -5.98 -12.75 -5.93
C ILE A 197 -4.52 -12.85 -6.38
N ASP A 198 -4.26 -13.18 -7.64
CA ASP A 198 -2.90 -13.34 -8.19
C ASP A 198 -2.07 -12.05 -8.07
N ILE A 199 -2.68 -10.92 -8.43
CA ILE A 199 -2.06 -9.60 -8.31
C ILE A 199 -1.76 -9.26 -6.85
N LEU A 200 -2.73 -9.45 -5.94
CA LEU A 200 -2.55 -9.13 -4.53
C LEU A 200 -1.44 -9.98 -3.90
N SER A 201 -1.36 -11.25 -4.27
CA SER A 201 -0.30 -12.17 -3.84
C SER A 201 1.07 -11.72 -4.32
N GLU A 202 1.19 -11.28 -5.57
CA GLU A 202 2.46 -10.75 -6.09
C GLU A 202 2.86 -9.47 -5.34
N LEU A 203 1.92 -8.57 -5.04
CA LEU A 203 2.21 -7.33 -4.30
C LEU A 203 2.68 -7.61 -2.87
N ILE A 204 2.01 -8.51 -2.16
CA ILE A 204 2.36 -8.89 -0.79
C ILE A 204 3.70 -9.63 -0.77
N THR A 205 3.93 -10.52 -1.74
CA THR A 205 5.21 -11.23 -1.90
C THR A 205 6.36 -10.25 -2.13
N ASN A 206 6.16 -9.23 -2.97
CA ASN A 206 7.16 -8.18 -3.19
C ASN A 206 7.48 -7.40 -1.90
N GLY A 207 6.48 -7.11 -1.07
CA GLY A 207 6.70 -6.47 0.24
C GLY A 207 7.50 -7.36 1.20
N VAL A 208 7.13 -8.64 1.34
CA VAL A 208 7.85 -9.56 2.22
C VAL A 208 9.30 -9.79 1.75
N MET A 209 9.49 -10.02 0.45
CA MET A 209 10.78 -10.41 -0.12
C MET A 209 11.69 -9.20 -0.40
N HIS A 210 11.25 -8.25 -1.22
CA HIS A 210 12.10 -7.16 -1.71
C HIS A 210 12.15 -5.97 -0.77
N SER A 211 11.06 -5.66 -0.06
CA SER A 211 11.09 -4.65 0.99
C SER A 211 11.71 -5.20 2.29
N GLY A 212 11.79 -6.53 2.44
CA GLY A 212 12.33 -7.21 3.62
C GLY A 212 11.56 -6.87 4.88
N SER A 213 10.27 -6.57 4.73
CA SER A 213 9.48 -5.82 5.71
C SER A 213 8.15 -6.52 5.99
N THR A 214 7.46 -6.07 7.03
CA THR A 214 6.11 -6.57 7.32
C THR A 214 5.14 -5.88 6.39
N THR A 215 4.34 -6.66 5.66
CA THR A 215 3.30 -6.14 4.79
C THR A 215 1.96 -6.25 5.48
N TYR A 216 1.28 -5.12 5.68
CA TYR A 216 -0.08 -5.08 6.20
C TYR A 216 -1.07 -4.91 5.05
N ALA A 217 -2.15 -5.67 5.08
CA ALA A 217 -3.22 -5.53 4.11
C ALA A 217 -4.59 -5.60 4.76
N MET A 218 -5.55 -4.86 4.21
CA MET A 218 -6.94 -4.91 4.63
C MET A 218 -7.86 -4.66 3.44
N MET A 219 -8.92 -5.45 3.35
CA MET A 219 -10.05 -5.21 2.44
C MET A 219 -11.31 -4.95 3.27
N PHE A 220 -12.12 -3.99 2.83
CA PHE A 220 -13.32 -3.59 3.54
C PHE A 220 -14.42 -3.26 2.54
N VAL A 221 -15.58 -3.91 2.66
CA VAL A 221 -16.74 -3.66 1.82
C VAL A 221 -17.77 -2.88 2.62
N ASP A 222 -18.10 -1.67 2.15
CA ASP A 222 -19.23 -0.90 2.68
C ASP A 222 -20.42 -0.94 1.70
N LYS A 223 -21.50 -0.20 2.00
CA LYS A 223 -22.70 -0.15 1.14
C LYS A 223 -22.41 0.36 -0.28
N PHE A 224 -21.41 1.21 -0.45
CA PHE A 224 -21.15 1.98 -1.66
C PHE A 224 -19.93 1.48 -2.43
N ARG A 225 -18.93 0.93 -1.73
CA ARG A 225 -17.65 0.56 -2.33
C ARG A 225 -16.94 -0.55 -1.58
N THR A 226 -16.14 -1.30 -2.32
CA THR A 226 -15.04 -2.12 -1.81
C THR A 226 -13.79 -1.26 -1.76
N LYS A 227 -13.15 -1.20 -0.59
CA LYS A 227 -11.87 -0.55 -0.41
C LYS A 227 -10.81 -1.58 -0.08
N PHE A 228 -9.61 -1.34 -0.55
CA PHE A 228 -8.47 -2.19 -0.28
C PHE A 228 -7.23 -1.35 -0.02
N SER A 229 -6.38 -1.80 0.91
CA SER A 229 -5.12 -1.15 1.18
C SER A 229 -4.02 -2.16 1.50
N ILE A 230 -2.84 -1.94 0.93
CA ILE A 230 -1.58 -2.61 1.28
C ILE A 230 -0.58 -1.56 1.70
N SER A 231 0.08 -1.76 2.82
CA SER A 231 1.17 -0.90 3.27
C SER A 231 2.33 -1.75 3.76
N ASP A 232 3.53 -1.43 3.29
CA ASP A 232 4.77 -2.01 3.80
C ASP A 232 5.62 -0.96 4.50
N ASN A 233 6.45 -1.39 5.45
CA ASN A 233 7.34 -0.50 6.21
C ASN A 233 8.82 -0.61 5.80
N GLY A 234 9.10 -1.00 4.57
CA GLY A 234 10.44 -1.32 4.10
C GLY A 234 11.12 -0.15 3.40
N ILE A 235 11.77 -0.45 2.27
CA ILE A 235 12.78 0.43 1.67
C ILE A 235 12.24 1.36 0.58
N GLY A 236 11.00 1.16 0.12
CA GLY A 236 10.36 1.96 -0.92
C GLY A 236 10.74 1.54 -2.35
N LEU A 237 9.97 2.02 -3.34
CA LEU A 237 10.03 1.54 -4.73
C LEU A 237 11.43 1.65 -5.36
N LYS A 238 12.09 2.80 -5.18
CA LYS A 238 13.42 3.06 -5.75
C LYS A 238 14.43 2.02 -5.28
N LYS A 239 14.55 1.85 -3.96
CA LYS A 239 15.53 0.93 -3.37
C LYS A 239 15.20 -0.52 -3.67
N SER A 240 13.92 -0.88 -3.74
CA SER A 240 13.50 -2.22 -4.16
C SER A 240 13.90 -2.55 -5.61
N LEU A 241 13.84 -1.57 -6.52
CA LEU A 241 14.37 -1.74 -7.88
C LEU A 241 15.90 -1.78 -7.90
N GLU A 242 16.57 -0.91 -7.14
CA GLU A 242 18.04 -0.85 -7.06
C GLU A 242 18.67 -2.14 -6.50
N ALA A 243 17.96 -2.84 -5.63
CA ALA A 243 18.41 -4.07 -4.99
C ALA A 243 18.35 -5.30 -5.92
N LYS A 244 17.66 -5.22 -7.06
CA LYS A 244 17.56 -6.34 -8.01
C LYS A 244 18.92 -6.59 -8.69
N ILE A 245 19.37 -7.84 -8.63
CA ILE A 245 20.67 -8.26 -9.17
C ILE A 245 20.60 -8.42 -10.70
N THR A 246 19.50 -8.97 -11.19
CA THR A 246 19.29 -9.25 -12.61
C THR A 246 18.00 -8.60 -13.11
N PHE A 247 18.08 -8.07 -14.33
CA PHE A 247 16.93 -7.57 -15.06
C PHE A 247 16.72 -8.39 -16.33
N PRO A 248 15.46 -8.58 -16.75
CA PRO A 248 15.17 -9.21 -18.02
C PRO A 248 15.72 -8.36 -19.18
N PHE A 249 16.03 -8.99 -20.31
CA PHE A 249 16.68 -8.32 -21.46
C PHE A 249 15.92 -7.08 -21.96
N TYR A 250 14.60 -7.04 -21.76
CA TYR A 250 13.72 -5.97 -22.20
C TYR A 250 13.71 -4.76 -21.26
N TYR A 251 14.37 -4.82 -20.10
CA TYR A 251 14.45 -3.70 -19.17
C TYR A 251 15.91 -3.43 -18.77
N LYS A 252 16.23 -2.14 -18.63
CA LYS A 252 17.51 -1.68 -18.07
C LYS A 252 17.19 -0.84 -16.84
N LYS A 253 18.11 -0.80 -15.89
CA LYS A 253 17.93 0.01 -14.69
C LYS A 253 17.72 1.49 -15.05
N ASP A 254 16.69 2.10 -14.47
CA ASP A 254 16.30 3.52 -14.66
C ASP A 254 15.98 3.86 -16.13
N ASP A 255 15.47 2.90 -16.91
CA ASP A 255 15.24 3.04 -18.35
C ASP A 255 14.19 4.13 -18.66
N PHE A 256 13.13 4.25 -17.86
CA PHE A 256 12.14 5.32 -18.04
C PHE A 256 12.65 6.67 -17.52
N LYS A 257 13.28 6.72 -16.34
CA LYS A 257 13.89 7.95 -15.82
C LYS A 257 14.89 8.57 -16.79
N ASN A 258 15.71 7.74 -17.40
CA ASN A 258 16.70 8.19 -18.38
C ASN A 258 16.04 8.79 -19.63
N SER A 259 14.85 8.32 -20.03
CA SER A 259 14.12 8.86 -21.18
C SER A 259 13.45 10.22 -20.90
N ILE A 260 13.06 10.49 -19.65
CA ILE A 260 12.41 11.73 -19.22
C ILE A 260 13.37 12.87 -18.84
N SER A 261 14.67 12.59 -18.69
CA SER A 261 15.72 13.43 -18.07
C SER A 261 15.92 14.88 -18.60
N HIS A 262 15.05 15.38 -19.47
CA HIS A 262 15.09 16.71 -20.10
C HIS A 262 13.87 17.61 -19.85
N LYS A 263 12.82 17.15 -19.15
CA LYS A 263 11.68 18.03 -18.87
C LYS A 263 12.02 19.07 -17.80
N LYS A 264 12.13 20.34 -18.20
CA LYS A 264 12.18 21.48 -17.26
C LYS A 264 10.81 21.66 -16.62
N THR A 265 10.77 21.71 -15.29
CA THR A 265 9.58 21.99 -14.50
C THR A 265 9.93 23.03 -13.44
N ASP A 266 8.97 23.85 -13.03
CA ASP A 266 9.14 24.79 -11.92
C ASP A 266 9.07 24.12 -10.54
N PHE A 267 8.74 22.82 -10.49
CA PHE A 267 8.67 22.05 -9.25
C PHE A 267 10.06 21.70 -8.72
N SER A 268 10.14 21.55 -7.40
CA SER A 268 11.34 21.03 -6.74
C SER A 268 11.75 19.70 -7.37
N SER A 269 13.01 19.60 -7.80
CA SER A 269 13.58 18.37 -8.34
C SER A 269 13.36 17.18 -7.40
N TYR A 270 13.39 17.42 -6.08
CA TYR A 270 13.12 16.39 -5.09
C TYR A 270 11.73 15.76 -5.19
N TYR A 271 10.69 16.54 -5.50
CA TYR A 271 9.33 16.01 -5.70
C TYR A 271 9.19 15.28 -7.03
N VAL A 272 9.82 15.81 -8.08
CA VAL A 272 9.83 15.20 -9.41
C VAL A 272 10.54 13.85 -9.40
N GLU A 273 11.65 13.71 -8.68
CA GLU A 273 12.38 12.45 -8.51
C GLU A 273 11.52 11.36 -7.84
N ASN A 274 10.76 11.68 -6.79
CA ASN A 274 9.92 10.68 -6.13
C ASN A 274 8.70 10.30 -6.98
N LEU A 275 8.20 11.21 -7.82
CA LEU A 275 7.19 10.88 -8.83
C LEU A 275 7.77 9.95 -9.91
N LEU A 276 8.99 10.24 -10.37
CA LEU A 276 9.74 9.41 -11.32
C LEU A 276 9.95 7.99 -10.77
N ASP A 277 10.24 7.83 -9.47
CA ASP A 277 10.36 6.52 -8.83
C ASP A 277 9.07 5.68 -8.94
N ILE A 278 7.91 6.31 -8.78
CA ILE A 278 6.61 5.65 -8.96
C ILE A 278 6.42 5.21 -10.42
N PHE A 279 6.70 6.12 -11.35
CA PHE A 279 6.55 5.84 -12.78
C PHE A 279 7.51 4.76 -13.28
N GLU A 280 8.77 4.77 -12.82
CA GLU A 280 9.75 3.73 -13.14
C GLU A 280 9.26 2.35 -12.67
N ALA A 281 8.69 2.27 -11.47
CA ALA A 281 8.14 1.03 -10.95
C ALA A 281 6.94 0.52 -11.75
N LEU A 282 6.02 1.42 -12.14
CA LEU A 282 4.89 1.08 -13.00
C LEU A 282 5.33 0.65 -14.41
N TYR A 283 6.31 1.37 -14.99
CA TYR A 283 6.88 1.04 -16.28
C TYR A 283 7.58 -0.33 -16.24
N TYR A 284 8.42 -0.59 -15.24
CA TYR A 284 9.04 -1.89 -15.05
C TYR A 284 7.99 -2.99 -14.89
N SER A 285 6.94 -2.76 -14.08
CA SER A 285 5.82 -3.69 -13.93
C SER A 285 5.10 -3.98 -15.25
N SER A 286 5.05 -3.01 -16.18
CA SER A 286 4.35 -3.14 -17.46
C SER A 286 4.97 -4.13 -18.44
N LEU A 287 6.28 -4.36 -18.32
CA LEU A 287 7.06 -5.17 -19.25
C LEU A 287 7.15 -6.64 -18.85
N LYS A 288 6.82 -6.96 -17.59
CA LYS A 288 6.97 -8.30 -17.02
C LYS A 288 6.02 -9.31 -17.66
N GLU A 289 6.40 -10.57 -17.63
CA GLU A 289 5.58 -11.72 -18.04
C GLU A 289 4.37 -11.98 -17.14
N ARG A 290 4.38 -11.41 -15.93
CA ARG A 290 3.37 -11.63 -14.90
C ARG A 290 2.65 -10.37 -14.51
N GLU A 291 1.46 -10.53 -13.95
CA GLU A 291 0.66 -9.43 -13.44
C GLU A 291 1.22 -8.86 -12.13
N GLY A 292 1.05 -7.55 -11.92
CA GLY A 292 1.56 -6.86 -10.74
C GLY A 292 0.88 -5.52 -10.47
N ILE A 293 1.63 -4.55 -9.95
CA ILE A 293 1.07 -3.26 -9.49
C ILE A 293 0.42 -2.45 -10.61
N LEU A 294 0.95 -2.52 -11.84
CA LEU A 294 0.31 -1.90 -12.99
C LEU A 294 -1.04 -2.58 -13.29
N ASP A 295 -1.08 -3.91 -13.28
CA ASP A 295 -2.28 -4.66 -13.60
C ASP A 295 -3.37 -4.42 -12.55
N LEU A 296 -3.00 -4.25 -11.27
CA LEU A 296 -3.94 -3.78 -10.24
C LEU A 296 -4.56 -2.44 -10.63
N MET A 297 -3.71 -1.47 -10.99
CA MET A 297 -4.16 -0.14 -11.38
C MET A 297 -5.08 -0.19 -12.60
N LEU A 298 -4.72 -0.96 -13.64
CA LEU A 298 -5.49 -1.08 -14.87
C LEU A 298 -6.84 -1.76 -14.60
N ASN A 299 -6.87 -2.86 -13.86
CA ASN A 299 -8.10 -3.59 -13.54
C ASN A 299 -9.06 -2.73 -12.70
N VAL A 300 -8.55 -2.07 -11.66
CA VAL A 300 -9.35 -1.18 -10.81
C VAL A 300 -9.95 -0.04 -11.64
N VAL A 301 -9.14 0.60 -12.48
CA VAL A 301 -9.56 1.80 -13.20
C VAL A 301 -10.46 1.44 -14.38
N ILE A 302 -10.02 0.55 -15.27
CA ILE A 302 -10.73 0.22 -16.51
C ILE A 302 -11.90 -0.74 -16.25
N ASN A 303 -11.65 -1.86 -15.59
CA ASN A 303 -12.65 -2.93 -15.46
C ASN A 303 -13.63 -2.65 -14.32
N SER A 304 -13.18 -1.97 -13.27
CA SER A 304 -14.00 -1.74 -12.07
C SER A 304 -14.40 -0.27 -11.85
N ASN A 305 -14.05 0.65 -12.76
CA ASN A 305 -14.37 2.09 -12.69
C ASN A 305 -14.01 2.76 -11.34
N GLY A 306 -12.93 2.28 -10.73
CA GLY A 306 -12.47 2.68 -9.41
C GLY A 306 -11.39 3.76 -9.40
N TYR A 307 -10.82 3.94 -8.21
CA TYR A 307 -9.67 4.80 -7.94
C TYR A 307 -8.51 3.95 -7.46
N PHE A 308 -7.35 4.16 -8.06
CA PHE A 308 -6.08 3.59 -7.61
C PHE A 308 -5.19 4.71 -7.07
N ARG A 309 -4.58 4.49 -5.91
CA ARG A 309 -3.55 5.39 -5.36
C ARG A 309 -2.32 4.59 -5.00
N LEU A 310 -1.17 5.17 -5.32
CA LEU A 310 0.13 4.62 -4.98
C LEU A 310 0.96 5.74 -4.38
N HIS A 311 1.44 5.49 -3.16
CA HIS A 311 2.29 6.40 -2.41
C HIS A 311 3.64 5.76 -2.14
N THR A 312 4.70 6.54 -2.29
CA THR A 312 6.02 6.21 -1.75
C THR A 312 6.73 7.50 -1.35
N GLU A 313 7.56 7.43 -0.31
CA GLU A 313 8.28 8.59 0.22
C GLU A 313 7.33 9.75 0.53
N ASN A 314 7.37 10.83 -0.25
CA ASN A 314 6.57 12.02 -0.05
C ASN A 314 5.63 12.31 -1.24
N CYS A 315 5.45 11.35 -2.14
CA CYS A 315 4.65 11.49 -3.34
C CYS A 315 3.55 10.44 -3.39
N GLN A 316 2.35 10.87 -3.80
CA GLN A 316 1.24 10.00 -4.14
C GLN A 316 0.76 10.29 -5.55
N ILE A 317 0.50 9.26 -6.34
CA ILE A 317 -0.28 9.35 -7.57
C ILE A 317 -1.70 8.85 -7.32
N ILE A 318 -2.66 9.42 -8.05
CA ILE A 318 -4.08 9.08 -8.00
C ILE A 318 -4.55 8.91 -9.44
N ILE A 319 -5.01 7.71 -9.76
CA ILE A 319 -5.43 7.32 -11.10
C ILE A 319 -6.88 6.88 -11.05
N SER A 320 -7.65 7.34 -12.03
CA SER A 320 -9.06 7.02 -12.23
C SER A 320 -9.37 7.02 -13.73
N ASN A 321 -10.60 6.68 -14.10
CA ASN A 321 -11.03 6.64 -15.50
C ASN A 321 -10.97 7.99 -16.24
N ARG A 322 -10.72 9.10 -15.52
CA ARG A 322 -10.49 10.41 -16.14
C ARG A 322 -9.11 10.54 -16.79
N PHE A 323 -8.21 9.61 -16.50
CA PHE A 323 -6.82 9.69 -16.94
C PHE A 323 -6.70 9.13 -18.36
N LYS A 324 -6.50 10.03 -19.35
CA LYS A 324 -6.63 9.75 -20.80
C LYS A 324 -5.79 8.58 -21.32
N TYR A 325 -4.66 8.29 -20.69
CA TYR A 325 -3.67 7.33 -21.20
C TYR A 325 -3.93 5.87 -20.77
N ILE A 326 -4.82 5.64 -19.80
CA ILE A 326 -4.98 4.33 -19.16
C ILE A 326 -5.50 3.27 -20.12
N ALA A 327 -6.46 3.61 -20.99
CA ALA A 327 -6.98 2.67 -21.98
C ALA A 327 -5.89 2.19 -22.95
N LYS A 328 -5.01 3.11 -23.39
CA LYS A 328 -3.90 2.76 -24.30
C LYS A 328 -2.83 1.93 -23.58
N LEU A 329 -2.52 2.25 -22.33
CA LEU A 329 -1.64 1.42 -21.49
C LEU A 329 -2.20 0.00 -21.35
N HIS A 330 -3.49 -0.13 -21.09
CA HIS A 330 -4.14 -1.44 -20.96
C HIS A 330 -4.02 -2.27 -22.24
N GLU A 331 -4.33 -1.69 -23.41
CA GLU A 331 -4.20 -2.36 -24.69
C GLU A 331 -2.78 -2.89 -24.93
N ILE A 332 -1.76 -2.05 -24.75
CA ILE A 332 -0.36 -2.45 -24.96
C ILE A 332 0.06 -3.51 -23.93
N ARG A 333 -0.37 -3.37 -22.67
CA ARG A 333 -0.09 -4.33 -21.60
C ARG A 333 -0.65 -5.72 -21.93
N GLN A 334 -1.87 -5.81 -22.43
CA GLN A 334 -2.47 -7.08 -22.86
C GLN A 334 -1.68 -7.72 -24.02
N GLN A 335 -1.16 -6.91 -24.96
CA GLN A 335 -0.29 -7.42 -26.03
C GLN A 335 1.05 -7.96 -25.49
N ILE A 336 1.65 -7.28 -24.51
CA ILE A 336 2.89 -7.74 -23.86
C ILE A 336 2.66 -9.08 -23.16
N LEU A 337 1.59 -9.20 -22.36
CA LEU A 337 1.22 -10.46 -21.70
C LEU A 337 1.00 -11.59 -22.71
N ASN A 338 0.26 -11.31 -23.80
CA ASN A 338 0.02 -12.29 -24.85
C ASN A 338 1.32 -12.78 -25.51
N VAL A 339 2.28 -11.88 -25.78
CA VAL A 339 3.58 -12.27 -26.35
C VAL A 339 4.37 -13.16 -25.39
N HIS A 340 4.37 -12.87 -24.09
CA HIS A 340 4.99 -13.75 -23.09
C HIS A 340 4.33 -15.13 -23.06
N ASN A 341 3.00 -15.18 -23.02
CA ASN A 341 2.24 -16.44 -23.01
C ASN A 341 2.50 -17.28 -24.27
N ILE A 342 2.53 -16.68 -25.46
CA ILE A 342 2.85 -17.36 -26.71
C ILE A 342 4.29 -17.90 -26.70
N ASN A 343 5.23 -17.14 -26.16
CA ASN A 343 6.62 -17.60 -26.04
C ASN A 343 6.73 -18.81 -25.11
N GLU A 344 6.00 -18.84 -24.00
CA GLU A 344 5.99 -19.96 -23.05
C GLU A 344 5.26 -21.21 -23.59
N ILE A 345 4.12 -21.05 -24.27
CA ILE A 345 3.28 -22.17 -24.69
C ILE A 345 3.70 -22.75 -26.05
N SER A 346 4.04 -21.88 -27.00
CA SER A 346 4.21 -22.23 -28.41
C SER A 346 5.65 -22.20 -28.91
N ASN A 347 6.64 -22.00 -28.02
CA ASN A 347 8.07 -21.92 -28.37
C ASN A 347 8.32 -20.97 -29.54
N MET A 348 7.81 -19.74 -29.42
CA MET A 348 8.08 -18.66 -30.38
C MET A 348 9.58 -18.55 -30.65
N GLU A 349 9.96 -18.30 -31.92
CA GLU A 349 11.37 -18.06 -32.22
C GLU A 349 11.89 -16.89 -31.38
N GLN A 350 13.05 -17.08 -30.75
CA GLN A 350 13.54 -16.12 -29.77
C GLN A 350 13.87 -14.75 -30.37
N SER A 351 14.18 -14.68 -31.68
CA SER A 351 14.28 -13.44 -32.44
C SER A 351 12.95 -12.69 -32.49
N ASP A 352 11.86 -13.41 -32.78
CA ASP A 352 10.53 -12.82 -32.91
C ASP A 352 9.99 -12.33 -31.56
N PHE A 353 10.23 -13.11 -30.50
CA PHE A 353 9.90 -12.70 -29.14
C PHE A 353 10.64 -11.41 -28.76
N LYS A 354 11.96 -11.37 -28.95
CA LYS A 354 12.78 -10.18 -28.65
C LYS A 354 12.35 -8.96 -29.46
N ASN A 355 12.05 -9.13 -30.75
CA ASN A 355 11.59 -8.06 -31.63
C ASN A 355 10.22 -7.51 -31.18
N SER A 356 9.27 -8.40 -30.90
CA SER A 356 7.91 -8.04 -30.45
C SER A 356 7.92 -7.29 -29.12
N ILE A 357 8.63 -7.83 -28.11
CA ILE A 357 8.77 -7.17 -26.82
C ILE A 357 9.49 -5.83 -26.97
N SER A 358 10.52 -5.73 -27.79
CA SER A 358 11.23 -4.47 -28.03
C SER A 358 10.36 -3.41 -28.70
N GLN A 359 9.43 -3.82 -29.58
CA GLN A 359 8.46 -2.92 -30.20
C GLN A 359 7.45 -2.42 -29.17
N TYR A 360 6.82 -3.31 -28.41
CA TYR A 360 5.84 -2.92 -27.38
C TYR A 360 6.46 -2.10 -26.26
N LYS A 361 7.72 -2.37 -25.90
CA LYS A 361 8.50 -1.55 -24.96
C LYS A 361 8.56 -0.08 -25.40
N LYS A 362 8.86 0.20 -26.67
CA LYS A 362 8.92 1.57 -27.19
C LYS A 362 7.55 2.25 -27.12
N LEU A 363 6.51 1.54 -27.55
CA LEU A 363 5.13 2.04 -27.52
C LEU A 363 4.67 2.37 -26.10
N ILE A 364 4.92 1.49 -25.14
CA ILE A 364 4.49 1.72 -23.76
C ILE A 364 5.31 2.82 -23.09
N MET A 365 6.61 2.93 -23.41
CA MET A 365 7.48 4.03 -22.96
C MET A 365 6.89 5.38 -23.36
N GLU A 366 6.55 5.58 -24.63
CA GLU A 366 5.96 6.83 -25.14
C GLU A 366 4.65 7.18 -24.40
N VAL A 367 3.83 6.18 -24.06
CA VAL A 367 2.59 6.42 -23.30
C VAL A 367 2.89 6.83 -21.86
N PHE A 368 3.86 6.19 -21.20
CA PHE A 368 4.31 6.60 -19.86
C PHE A 368 4.90 8.00 -19.85
N GLU A 369 5.68 8.37 -20.87
CA GLU A 369 6.27 9.71 -20.97
C GLU A 369 5.19 10.79 -21.09
N ASN A 370 4.21 10.57 -21.96
CA ASN A 370 3.07 11.46 -22.12
C ASN A 370 2.23 11.55 -20.84
N MET A 371 2.02 10.42 -20.16
CA MET A 371 1.32 10.34 -18.88
C MET A 371 2.05 11.13 -17.78
N PHE A 372 3.38 11.00 -17.69
CA PHE A 372 4.20 11.73 -16.73
C PHE A 372 4.17 13.23 -17.00
N ASN A 373 4.37 13.61 -18.26
CA ASN A 373 4.36 15.00 -18.68
C ASN A 373 3.03 15.68 -18.34
N THR A 374 1.92 15.00 -18.65
CA THR A 374 0.57 15.48 -18.32
C THR A 374 0.36 15.58 -16.81
N ALA A 375 0.79 14.60 -16.03
CA ALA A 375 0.64 14.63 -14.57
C ALA A 375 1.35 15.83 -13.93
N ILE A 376 2.52 16.20 -14.46
CA ILE A 376 3.27 17.40 -14.05
C ILE A 376 2.57 18.69 -14.52
N ASP A 377 2.14 18.77 -15.79
CA ASP A 377 1.59 20.00 -16.36
C ASP A 377 0.25 20.40 -15.74
N TYR A 378 -0.54 19.41 -15.29
CA TYR A 378 -1.84 19.63 -14.65
C TYR A 378 -1.78 19.58 -13.12
N TYR A 379 -0.59 19.55 -12.52
CA TYR A 379 -0.48 19.56 -11.07
C TYR A 379 -1.05 20.85 -10.47
N THR A 380 -1.81 20.69 -9.38
CA THR A 380 -2.28 21.80 -8.54
C THR A 380 -2.17 21.41 -7.07
N GLU A 381 -1.93 22.36 -6.18
CA GLU A 381 -2.00 22.10 -4.72
C GLU A 381 -3.43 21.76 -4.26
N GLU A 382 -4.44 22.06 -5.08
CA GLU A 382 -5.84 21.72 -4.81
C GLU A 382 -6.06 20.20 -4.89
N THR A 383 -6.18 19.57 -3.73
CA THR A 383 -6.35 18.11 -3.56
C THR A 383 -7.54 17.50 -4.30
N LYS A 384 -8.53 18.31 -4.71
CA LYS A 384 -9.73 17.87 -5.45
C LYS A 384 -9.48 17.67 -6.94
N PHE A 385 -8.50 18.37 -7.51
CA PHE A 385 -8.28 18.43 -8.96
C PHE A 385 -6.95 17.82 -9.40
N SER A 386 -6.01 17.60 -8.47
CA SER A 386 -4.70 17.04 -8.80
C SER A 386 -4.67 15.51 -8.76
N SER A 387 -4.07 14.92 -9.79
CA SER A 387 -3.74 13.49 -9.87
C SER A 387 -2.45 13.12 -9.15
N ILE A 388 -1.70 14.10 -8.64
CA ILE A 388 -0.51 13.87 -7.83
C ILE A 388 -0.58 14.70 -6.54
N ARG A 389 0.03 14.19 -5.47
CA ARG A 389 0.16 14.92 -4.21
C ARG A 389 1.60 14.86 -3.74
N PHE A 390 2.08 16.01 -3.30
CA PHE A 390 3.38 16.15 -2.66
C PHE A 390 3.19 16.50 -1.20
N PHE A 391 3.91 15.81 -0.33
CA PHE A 391 3.86 15.99 1.11
C PHE A 391 5.19 16.53 1.64
N ASN A 392 5.12 17.39 2.65
CA ASN A 392 6.33 17.96 3.28
C ASN A 392 6.99 16.98 4.28
N VAL A 393 6.55 15.73 4.29
CA VAL A 393 7.03 14.64 5.15
C VAL A 393 7.20 13.38 4.32
N LYS A 394 8.11 12.51 4.75
CA LYS A 394 8.41 11.25 4.10
C LYS A 394 7.81 10.09 4.88
N PHE A 395 7.15 9.20 4.18
CA PHE A 395 6.80 7.87 4.65
C PHE A 395 7.66 6.86 3.89
N LYS A 396 8.55 6.18 4.62
CA LYS A 396 9.45 5.19 4.03
C LYS A 396 8.67 3.89 3.82
N GLY A 397 8.64 3.37 2.59
CA GLY A 397 7.85 2.19 2.21
C GLY A 397 6.93 2.47 1.02
N VAL A 398 6.04 1.53 0.74
CA VAL A 398 5.02 1.65 -0.31
C VAL A 398 3.64 1.50 0.32
N HIS A 399 2.72 2.36 -0.11
CA HIS A 399 1.31 2.24 0.24
C HIS A 399 0.43 2.28 -1.00
N ILE A 400 -0.47 1.32 -1.08
CA ILE A 400 -1.45 1.17 -2.15
C ILE A 400 -2.83 1.33 -1.54
N GLU A 401 -3.67 2.12 -2.19
CA GLU A 401 -5.09 2.24 -1.90
C GLU A 401 -5.90 1.98 -3.16
N VAL A 402 -6.98 1.25 -3.00
CA VAL A 402 -7.95 0.98 -4.06
C VAL A 402 -9.34 1.26 -3.51
N GLU A 403 -10.17 1.90 -4.33
CA GLU A 403 -11.60 2.05 -4.09
C GLU A 403 -12.37 1.66 -5.34
N ILE A 404 -13.24 0.67 -5.21
CA ILE A 404 -14.06 0.13 -6.29
C ILE A 404 -15.54 0.34 -5.92
N PRO A 405 -16.33 1.08 -6.72
CA PRO A 405 -17.77 1.21 -6.46
C PRO A 405 -18.46 -0.15 -6.50
N ASN A 406 -19.53 -0.33 -5.72
CA ASN A 406 -20.34 -1.55 -5.75
C ASN A 406 -21.37 -1.55 -6.90
N THR A 407 -21.58 -0.41 -7.56
CA THR A 407 -22.56 -0.18 -8.64
C THR A 407 -22.08 0.88 -9.60
#